data_AF-A0A0L0LL29-F1
#
_entry.id   AF-A0A0L0LL29-F1
#
_cell.length_a   1.000
_cell.length_b   1.000
_cell.length_c   1.000
_cell.angle_alpha   90.00
_cell.angle_beta   90.00
_cell.angle_gamma   90.00
#
_symmetry.space_group_name_H-M   'P 1'
#
loop_
_entity.id
_entity.type
_entity.pdbx_description
1 polymer ?
#
loop_
_entity_poly.entity_id
_entity_poly.type
_entity_poly.pdbx_seq_one_letter_code
_entity_poly.pdbx_strand_id
1 'polypeptide(L)'
;MFGMSRTHLVMLMLGISMATVLIASPSNLFLHEEISNEDQKERLFVQDKDIIDSTDVLVSGRHLVRLSYIGEQLSERIVPNEVPAMRTESSYTRDWGISKEGNERIFETVLFPTPQYIQQSDGWYYLERATVRKENFKVFQANDIIRSFLPTAHATYGLFYSQAGDGYVNYSDWSGDWSAVRSQTTGTAASYTQHIAPFSEVIPAICSIEGETWVCNYHLISRGFIPFNTSVIPAGVAITSATLNLYTWVSGGVYDADNDGYDYLTVVQTSQASHTQLVTADYDNIGTIEGVDSGDRKDISSIATGAYLSFTLNAVGRGWIAKSGQASNCSNTSGISCFGLREGHDLEGVAPDVEQYTGVNFYASEQSGTSKDPYLSVTYNVPFAFWQFQDF
;
A
#
# COMPACT_ATOMS: atom_id res chain seq x y z
N MET A 1 52.74 88.94 7.95
CA MET A 1 51.82 87.82 7.67
C MET A 1 52.38 86.60 8.39
N PHE A 2 51.63 86.08 9.36
CA PHE A 2 51.93 84.96 10.27
C PHE A 2 52.52 83.74 9.53
N GLY A 3 53.39 82.87 10.07
CA GLY A 3 53.90 82.68 11.42
C GLY A 3 54.22 81.18 11.64
N MET A 4 55.51 80.87 11.84
CA MET A 4 56.16 79.73 12.51
C MET A 4 55.46 78.36 12.73
N SER A 5 56.25 77.30 12.47
CA SER A 5 56.11 75.97 13.08
C SER A 5 56.47 75.97 14.58
N ARG A 6 55.80 75.11 15.36
CA ARG A 6 56.12 74.69 16.75
C ARG A 6 55.20 73.51 17.13
N THR A 7 55.73 72.30 17.36
CA THR A 7 56.05 71.65 18.67
C THR A 7 54.87 71.22 19.58
N HIS A 8 54.86 69.90 19.87
CA HIS A 8 54.69 69.23 21.18
C HIS A 8 53.44 69.45 22.07
N LEU A 9 52.78 68.32 22.42
CA LEU A 9 52.10 68.05 23.71
C LEU A 9 52.17 66.52 23.96
N VAL A 10 53.16 65.99 24.70
CA VAL A 10 53.25 65.79 26.17
C VAL A 10 52.56 64.51 26.68
N MET A 11 53.43 63.57 27.14
CA MET A 11 53.38 62.70 28.32
C MET A 11 52.06 62.06 28.80
N LEU A 12 52.09 60.74 29.03
CA LEU A 12 52.35 60.21 30.38
C LEU A 12 52.87 58.77 30.34
N MET A 13 53.98 58.55 31.05
CA MET A 13 54.48 57.23 31.47
C MET A 13 53.53 56.60 32.49
N LEU A 14 53.50 55.26 32.56
CA LEU A 14 53.92 54.48 33.73
C LEU A 14 53.58 52.99 33.52
N GLY A 15 54.61 52.15 33.50
CA GLY A 15 54.45 50.72 33.65
C GLY A 15 54.16 50.35 35.11
N ILE A 16 53.53 49.21 35.31
CA ILE A 16 53.70 48.33 36.48
C ILE A 16 53.43 46.91 35.98
N SER A 17 54.45 46.07 36.14
CA SER A 17 54.37 44.61 36.17
C SER A 17 53.59 44.16 37.41
N MET A 18 52.68 43.19 37.26
CA MET A 18 52.49 42.05 38.16
C MET A 18 51.07 41.50 37.99
N ALA A 19 50.98 40.22 37.67
CA ALA A 19 50.37 39.22 38.55
C ALA A 19 49.86 38.06 37.71
N THR A 20 50.55 36.95 37.83
CA THR A 20 50.05 35.60 37.61
C THR A 20 48.67 35.48 38.24
N VAL A 21 47.64 35.39 37.42
CA VAL A 21 46.33 34.91 37.83
C VAL A 21 46.09 33.63 37.05
N LEU A 22 46.49 32.52 37.67
CA LEU A 22 45.92 31.20 37.40
C LEU A 22 44.42 31.32 37.70
N ILE A 23 43.61 31.55 36.67
CA ILE A 23 42.21 31.13 36.67
C ILE A 23 42.18 29.83 35.89
N ALA A 24 42.16 28.73 36.65
CA ALA A 24 41.69 27.46 36.14
C ALA A 24 40.22 27.64 35.73
N SER A 25 39.97 27.68 34.42
CA SER A 25 38.64 27.37 33.86
C SER A 25 38.69 25.94 33.33
N PRO A 26 37.76 25.06 33.75
CA PRO A 26 37.78 23.67 33.35
C PRO A 26 37.36 23.53 31.88
N SER A 27 38.08 22.67 31.16
CA SER A 27 37.51 21.87 30.07
C SER A 27 37.09 22.60 28.79
N ASN A 28 38.04 23.08 28.00
CA ASN A 28 37.96 22.94 26.54
C ASN A 28 39.09 22.04 26.07
N LEU A 29 39.07 20.82 26.61
CA LEU A 29 39.73 19.67 26.01
C LEU A 29 38.87 19.30 24.79
N PHE A 30 39.04 20.03 23.67
CA PHE A 30 38.70 19.45 22.38
C PHE A 30 39.67 18.29 22.19
N LEU A 31 39.27 17.13 22.70
CA LEU A 31 39.69 15.86 22.12
C LEU A 31 39.38 16.01 20.63
N HIS A 32 40.42 16.22 19.82
CA HIS A 32 40.41 15.68 18.48
C HIS A 32 40.22 14.19 18.68
N GLU A 33 38.97 13.76 18.72
CA GLU A 33 38.61 12.37 18.56
C GLU A 33 39.15 12.02 17.18
N GLU A 34 40.25 11.27 17.18
CA GLU A 34 40.92 10.83 15.98
C GLU A 34 39.92 9.94 15.24
N ILE A 35 39.20 10.53 14.27
CA ILE A 35 38.19 9.81 13.49
C ILE A 35 38.92 8.63 12.85
N SER A 36 38.48 7.42 13.15
CA SER A 36 39.13 6.25 12.59
C SER A 36 39.07 6.29 11.06
N ASN A 37 40.09 5.77 10.39
CA ASN A 37 40.07 5.64 8.92
C ASN A 37 38.85 4.85 8.41
N GLU A 38 38.25 4.00 9.25
CA GLU A 38 37.01 3.28 8.94
C GLU A 38 35.79 4.21 8.98
N ASP A 39 35.69 5.07 10.00
CA ASP A 39 34.58 6.02 10.12
C ASP A 39 34.60 7.06 9.01
N GLN A 40 35.78 7.50 8.58
CA GLN A 40 35.90 8.39 7.41
C GLN A 40 35.44 7.69 6.11
N LYS A 41 35.80 6.41 5.92
CA LYS A 41 35.37 5.63 4.75
C LYS A 41 33.88 5.40 4.74
N GLU A 42 33.26 5.05 5.88
CA GLU A 42 31.81 4.89 5.97
C GLU A 42 31.08 6.19 5.66
N ARG A 43 31.56 7.33 6.17
CA ARG A 43 30.96 8.65 5.89
C ARG A 43 31.03 9.01 4.40
N LEU A 44 32.20 8.81 3.78
CA LEU A 44 32.38 9.05 2.34
C LEU A 44 31.52 8.12 1.49
N PHE A 45 31.39 6.85 1.90
CA PHE A 45 30.51 5.89 1.24
C PHE A 45 29.06 6.38 1.24
N VAL A 46 28.52 6.75 2.40
CA VAL A 46 27.13 7.24 2.51
C VAL A 46 26.92 8.51 1.68
N GLN A 47 27.88 9.43 1.67
CA GLN A 47 27.83 10.68 0.91
C GLN A 47 27.73 10.50 -0.61
N ASP A 48 28.26 9.40 -1.12
CA ASP A 48 28.30 9.11 -2.55
C ASP A 48 27.02 8.42 -3.07
N LYS A 49 26.13 7.97 -2.17
CA LYS A 49 24.97 7.14 -2.53
C LYS A 49 23.66 7.91 -2.58
N ASP A 50 22.82 7.52 -3.53
CA ASP A 50 21.43 7.94 -3.63
C ASP A 50 20.55 7.04 -2.76
N ILE A 51 20.41 7.41 -1.49
CA ILE A 51 19.73 6.61 -0.47
C ILE A 51 18.20 6.73 -0.64
N ILE A 52 17.54 5.57 -0.69
CA ILE A 52 16.09 5.44 -0.92
C ILE A 52 15.37 5.10 0.38
N ASP A 53 16.00 4.27 1.22
CA ASP A 53 15.45 3.86 2.51
C ASP A 53 16.56 3.69 3.55
N SER A 54 16.23 3.95 4.81
CA SER A 54 17.13 3.72 5.93
C SER A 54 16.38 3.27 7.17
N THR A 55 16.86 2.23 7.84
CA THR A 55 16.26 1.68 9.06
C THR A 55 17.32 1.51 10.14
N ASP A 56 17.07 2.08 11.33
CA ASP A 56 17.89 1.85 12.53
C ASP A 56 17.66 0.43 13.06
N VAL A 57 18.75 -0.29 13.32
CA VAL A 57 18.73 -1.64 13.84
C VAL A 57 19.71 -1.78 15.00
N LEU A 58 19.25 -2.42 16.08
CA LEU A 58 20.10 -2.80 17.20
C LEU A 58 20.70 -4.18 16.94
N VAL A 59 22.01 -4.26 16.73
CA VAL A 59 22.72 -5.52 16.49
C VAL A 59 23.79 -5.67 17.56
N SER A 60 23.67 -6.72 18.39
CA SER A 60 24.61 -7.02 19.49
C SER A 60 24.89 -5.82 20.40
N GLY A 61 23.86 -5.03 20.73
CA GLY A 61 23.96 -3.87 21.61
C GLY A 61 24.51 -2.60 20.96
N ARG A 62 24.74 -2.59 19.63
CA ARG A 62 25.15 -1.40 18.87
C ARG A 62 24.07 -0.97 17.89
N HIS A 63 23.87 0.34 17.77
CA HIS A 63 22.97 0.92 16.78
C HIS A 63 23.66 1.02 15.43
N LEU A 64 23.11 0.34 14.44
CA LEU A 64 23.52 0.42 13.04
C LEU A 64 22.36 0.96 12.22
N VAL A 65 22.64 1.43 11.02
CA VAL A 65 21.63 1.85 10.06
C VAL A 65 21.77 0.97 8.83
N ARG A 66 20.71 0.23 8.51
CA ARG A 66 20.57 -0.45 7.22
C ARG A 66 20.11 0.55 6.19
N LEU A 67 20.82 0.62 5.07
CA LEU A 67 20.54 1.52 3.96
C LEU A 67 20.10 0.69 2.76
N SER A 68 19.14 1.20 2.00
CA SER A 68 18.89 0.80 0.61
C SER A 68 19.17 2.01 -0.29
N TYR A 69 19.91 1.82 -1.36
CA TYR A 69 20.32 2.90 -2.26
C TYR A 69 20.32 2.45 -3.73
N ILE A 70 20.21 3.42 -4.65
CA ILE A 70 20.28 3.16 -6.08
C ILE A 70 21.73 2.83 -6.44
N GLY A 71 21.93 1.62 -6.97
CA GLY A 71 23.20 1.16 -7.50
C GLY A 71 23.36 1.50 -8.98
N GLU A 72 24.13 0.69 -9.70
CA GLU A 72 24.34 0.89 -11.14
C GLU A 72 23.06 0.65 -11.95
N GLN A 73 22.93 1.35 -13.08
CA GLN A 73 21.87 1.10 -14.04
C GLN A 73 22.03 -0.31 -14.63
N LEU A 74 20.94 -1.06 -14.68
CA LEU A 74 20.91 -2.35 -15.36
C LEU A 74 21.09 -2.13 -16.86
N SER A 75 21.86 -3.01 -17.47
CA SER A 75 21.83 -3.19 -18.91
C SER A 75 20.42 -3.54 -19.38
N GLU A 76 20.16 -3.32 -20.67
CA GLU A 76 18.87 -3.67 -21.30
C GLU A 76 18.42 -5.08 -20.92
N ARG A 77 19.38 -6.02 -20.88
CA ARG A 77 19.22 -7.36 -20.31
C ARG A 77 20.31 -7.67 -19.29
N ILE A 78 19.92 -8.21 -18.13
CA ILE A 78 20.78 -8.77 -17.07
C ILE A 78 21.45 -10.05 -17.58
N VAL A 79 20.72 -10.84 -18.37
CA VAL A 79 21.19 -12.10 -18.96
C VAL A 79 20.74 -12.20 -20.43
N PRO A 80 21.47 -12.91 -21.31
CA PRO A 80 21.21 -12.89 -22.76
C PRO A 80 19.75 -13.19 -23.18
N ASN A 81 19.11 -14.12 -22.47
CA ASN A 81 17.76 -14.59 -22.76
C ASN A 81 16.67 -13.92 -21.93
N GLU A 82 17.01 -12.85 -21.20
CA GLU A 82 16.00 -12.14 -20.43
C GLU A 82 14.93 -11.52 -21.35
N VAL A 83 13.70 -11.47 -20.85
CA VAL A 83 12.60 -10.69 -21.38
C VAL A 83 12.40 -9.47 -20.47
N PRO A 84 13.01 -8.30 -20.77
CA PRO A 84 13.02 -7.15 -19.85
C PRO A 84 11.64 -6.62 -19.48
N ALA A 85 10.66 -6.76 -20.39
CA ALA A 85 9.27 -6.37 -20.14
C ALA A 85 8.60 -7.17 -19.01
N MET A 86 9.17 -8.30 -18.60
CA MET A 86 8.69 -9.15 -17.51
C MET A 86 9.56 -9.03 -16.24
N ARG A 87 10.43 -8.01 -16.17
CA ARG A 87 11.21 -7.73 -14.97
C ARG A 87 10.32 -7.10 -13.91
N THR A 88 10.50 -7.54 -12.66
CA THR A 88 9.88 -6.92 -11.48
C THR A 88 10.98 -6.50 -10.51
N GLU A 89 10.64 -5.83 -9.41
CA GLU A 89 11.64 -5.45 -8.41
C GLU A 89 12.37 -6.64 -7.78
N SER A 90 11.79 -7.84 -7.78
CA SER A 90 12.33 -9.04 -7.13
C SER A 90 12.51 -10.21 -8.10
N SER A 91 12.43 -9.99 -9.41
CA SER A 91 12.57 -11.08 -10.38
C SER A 91 12.97 -10.63 -11.77
N TYR A 92 13.52 -11.57 -12.53
CA TYR A 92 13.63 -11.44 -13.99
C TYR A 92 13.22 -12.76 -14.65
N THR A 93 12.75 -12.69 -15.90
CA THR A 93 12.28 -13.86 -16.66
C THR A 93 13.17 -14.10 -17.87
N ARG A 94 13.55 -15.36 -18.10
CA ARG A 94 14.30 -15.85 -19.25
C ARG A 94 13.38 -16.60 -20.21
N ASP A 95 13.59 -16.42 -21.51
CA ASP A 95 12.97 -17.21 -22.57
C ASP A 95 13.93 -18.29 -23.07
N TRP A 96 13.52 -19.55 -22.94
CA TRP A 96 14.28 -20.72 -23.38
C TRP A 96 13.85 -21.26 -24.75
N GLY A 97 12.91 -20.59 -25.41
CA GLY A 97 12.41 -20.97 -26.73
C GLY A 97 11.24 -21.95 -26.65
N ILE A 98 11.10 -22.81 -27.65
CA ILE A 98 9.95 -23.71 -27.79
C ILE A 98 10.31 -25.10 -27.26
N SER A 99 9.38 -25.76 -26.58
CA SER A 99 9.53 -27.13 -26.07
C SER A 99 9.86 -28.12 -27.19
N LYS A 100 10.47 -29.26 -26.84
CA LYS A 100 10.83 -30.31 -27.81
C LYS A 100 9.62 -30.90 -28.53
N GLU A 101 8.42 -30.71 -27.99
CA GLU A 101 7.14 -31.13 -28.56
C GLU A 101 6.52 -30.06 -29.47
N GLY A 102 7.16 -28.89 -29.61
CA GLY A 102 6.91 -27.91 -30.67
C GLY A 102 5.76 -26.93 -30.41
N ASN A 103 5.03 -27.03 -29.30
CA ASN A 103 3.78 -26.30 -29.10
C ASN A 103 3.78 -25.29 -27.94
N GLU A 104 4.83 -25.23 -27.10
CA GLU A 104 4.84 -24.38 -25.90
C GLU A 104 6.13 -23.58 -25.78
N ARG A 105 6.04 -22.29 -25.44
CA ARG A 105 7.21 -21.45 -25.15
C ARG A 105 7.61 -21.61 -23.68
N ILE A 106 8.88 -21.88 -23.44
CA ILE A 106 9.42 -22.17 -22.11
C ILE A 106 9.99 -20.88 -21.54
N PHE A 107 9.45 -20.45 -20.40
CA PHE A 107 10.01 -19.36 -19.61
C PHE A 107 10.56 -19.88 -18.30
N GLU A 108 11.58 -19.20 -17.79
CA GLU A 108 12.12 -19.44 -16.46
C GLU A 108 12.26 -18.11 -15.73
N THR A 109 11.56 -17.97 -14.62
CA THR A 109 11.64 -16.78 -13.78
C THR A 109 12.59 -17.03 -12.61
N VAL A 110 13.60 -16.17 -12.48
CA VAL A 110 14.51 -16.16 -11.33
C VAL A 110 13.95 -15.19 -10.31
N LEU A 111 13.64 -15.71 -9.12
CA LEU A 111 13.00 -14.99 -8.02
C LEU A 111 14.00 -14.74 -6.90
N PHE A 112 13.94 -13.55 -6.33
CA PHE A 112 14.71 -13.16 -5.15
C PHE A 112 13.79 -12.93 -3.94
N PRO A 113 14.22 -13.30 -2.72
CA PRO A 113 13.40 -13.17 -1.52
C PRO A 113 13.17 -11.72 -1.09
N THR A 114 13.93 -10.77 -1.66
CA THR A 114 13.80 -9.34 -1.42
C THR A 114 13.97 -8.59 -2.73
N PRO A 115 13.46 -7.34 -2.85
CA PRO A 115 13.70 -6.51 -4.02
C PRO A 115 15.20 -6.39 -4.35
N GLN A 116 15.58 -6.67 -5.59
CA GLN A 116 16.95 -6.51 -6.11
C GLN A 116 17.06 -5.37 -7.11
N TYR A 117 15.93 -4.88 -7.62
CA TYR A 117 15.87 -3.90 -8.70
C TYR A 117 14.87 -2.81 -8.36
N ILE A 118 15.08 -1.61 -8.92
CA ILE A 118 14.14 -0.50 -8.84
C ILE A 118 13.99 0.12 -10.24
N GLN A 119 12.76 0.46 -10.62
CA GLN A 119 12.49 1.16 -11.88
C GLN A 119 12.48 2.67 -11.65
N GLN A 120 13.29 3.39 -12.44
CA GLN A 120 13.30 4.84 -12.53
C GLN A 120 12.78 5.28 -13.91
N SER A 121 12.60 6.58 -14.11
CA SER A 121 12.07 7.14 -15.36
C SER A 121 12.91 6.79 -16.61
N ASP A 122 14.19 6.54 -16.42
CA ASP A 122 15.19 6.33 -17.46
C ASP A 122 15.69 4.87 -17.55
N GLY A 123 15.21 3.98 -16.68
CA GLY A 123 15.54 2.55 -16.75
C GLY A 123 15.47 1.82 -15.43
N TRP A 124 15.96 0.60 -15.41
CA TRP A 124 16.07 -0.22 -14.20
C TRP A 124 17.45 -0.05 -13.57
N TYR A 125 17.50 -0.07 -12.24
CA TYR A 125 18.73 0.06 -11.44
C TYR A 125 18.82 -1.06 -10.41
N TYR A 126 20.04 -1.41 -10.01
CA TYR A 126 20.24 -2.33 -8.89
C TYR A 126 19.80 -1.65 -7.60
N LEU A 127 19.09 -2.38 -6.75
CA LEU A 127 18.80 -1.96 -5.40
C LEU A 127 19.86 -2.53 -4.46
N GLU A 128 20.82 -1.69 -4.11
CA GLU A 128 21.93 -2.07 -3.25
C GLU A 128 21.63 -1.79 -1.79
N ARG A 129 22.32 -2.52 -0.91
CA ARG A 129 22.13 -2.42 0.53
C ARG A 129 23.46 -2.34 1.24
N ALA A 130 23.51 -1.51 2.28
CA ALA A 130 24.66 -1.40 3.15
C ALA A 130 24.22 -1.31 4.60
N THR A 131 25.15 -1.56 5.51
CA THR A 131 24.95 -1.27 6.93
C THR A 131 26.10 -0.39 7.38
N VAL A 132 25.76 0.73 7.98
CA VAL A 132 26.72 1.72 8.47
C VAL A 132 26.47 2.02 9.93
N ARG A 133 27.45 2.59 10.63
CA ARG A 133 27.24 3.00 12.02
C ARG A 133 26.28 4.18 12.08
N LYS A 134 25.41 4.19 13.09
CA LYS A 134 24.43 5.26 13.27
C LYS A 134 25.11 6.62 13.45
N GLU A 135 26.24 6.68 14.15
CA GLU A 135 27.03 7.92 14.27
C GLU A 135 27.52 8.45 12.91
N ASN A 136 27.96 7.58 12.01
CA ASN A 136 28.48 7.99 10.70
C ASN A 136 27.36 8.42 9.75
N PHE A 137 26.21 7.75 9.80
CA PHE A 137 25.02 8.16 9.05
C PHE A 137 24.48 9.51 9.50
N LYS A 138 24.47 9.79 10.81
CA LYS A 138 24.04 11.10 11.34
C LYS A 138 24.93 12.25 10.88
N VAL A 139 26.24 12.03 10.78
CA VAL A 139 27.18 13.04 10.25
C VAL A 139 26.93 13.32 8.77
N PHE A 140 26.53 12.31 7.99
CA PHE A 140 26.06 12.53 6.61
C PHE A 140 24.77 13.37 6.58
N GLN A 141 23.75 12.99 7.34
CA GLN A 141 22.49 13.75 7.40
C GLN A 141 22.70 15.22 7.80
N ALA A 142 23.67 15.50 8.68
CA ALA A 142 24.02 16.86 9.09
C ALA A 142 24.77 17.68 8.02
N ASN A 143 25.47 17.02 7.09
CA ASN A 143 26.29 17.67 6.05
C ASN A 143 25.59 17.77 4.68
N ASP A 144 24.51 17.03 4.44
CA ASP A 144 23.83 16.95 3.13
C ASP A 144 22.81 18.08 2.89
N ILE A 145 23.17 19.31 3.25
CA ILE A 145 22.32 20.51 3.09
C ILE A 145 22.12 20.87 1.60
N ILE A 146 22.94 20.34 0.68
CA ILE A 146 23.01 20.80 -0.72
C ILE A 146 22.33 19.85 -1.73
N ARG A 147 22.11 18.55 -1.45
CA ARG A 147 21.30 17.68 -2.34
C ARG A 147 19.78 17.91 -2.24
N SER A 148 19.34 18.72 -1.28
CA SER A 148 17.95 19.09 -1.02
C SER A 148 17.27 19.94 -2.13
N PHE A 149 17.97 20.27 -3.23
CA PHE A 149 17.46 21.13 -4.30
C PHE A 149 17.02 20.41 -5.58
N LEU A 150 17.04 19.07 -5.62
CA LEU A 150 16.38 18.31 -6.69
C LEU A 150 15.06 17.72 -6.17
N PRO A 151 13.90 18.25 -6.58
CA PRO A 151 12.61 17.71 -6.18
C PRO A 151 12.34 16.45 -6.99
N THR A 152 12.85 15.30 -6.54
CA THR A 152 12.36 14.01 -7.02
C THR A 152 11.22 13.59 -6.09
N ALA A 153 9.98 13.76 -6.56
CA ALA A 153 8.83 13.20 -5.88
C ALA A 153 8.92 11.67 -5.98
N HIS A 154 9.29 11.01 -4.88
CA HIS A 154 9.24 9.57 -4.80
C HIS A 154 7.78 9.15 -4.59
N ALA A 155 7.21 8.49 -5.60
CA ALA A 155 5.98 7.74 -5.43
C ALA A 155 6.33 6.48 -4.62
N THR A 156 5.84 6.38 -3.39
CA THR A 156 5.97 5.17 -2.59
C THR A 156 4.82 4.25 -2.91
N TYR A 157 5.10 2.94 -3.06
CA TYR A 157 4.09 1.91 -3.24
C TYR A 157 3.92 1.09 -1.95
N GLY A 158 2.70 0.68 -1.65
CA GLY A 158 2.38 -0.23 -0.56
C GLY A 158 1.43 -1.33 -1.01
N LEU A 159 1.72 -2.58 -0.61
CA LEU A 159 0.80 -3.71 -0.74
C LEU A 159 0.23 -4.02 0.64
N PHE A 160 -1.10 -3.99 0.75
CA PHE A 160 -1.83 -4.23 1.98
C PHE A 160 -2.72 -5.43 1.77
N TYR A 161 -2.58 -6.47 2.58
CA TYR A 161 -3.45 -7.64 2.52
C TYR A 161 -4.65 -7.43 3.44
N SER A 162 -5.80 -8.00 3.09
CA SER A 162 -6.93 -8.04 4.01
C SER A 162 -6.53 -8.85 5.23
N GLN A 163 -7.10 -8.47 6.37
CA GLN A 163 -6.91 -9.19 7.62
C GLN A 163 -8.19 -9.96 7.96
N ALA A 164 -8.12 -10.78 9.00
CA ALA A 164 -9.28 -11.47 9.55
C ALA A 164 -10.47 -10.51 9.65
N GLY A 165 -11.64 -10.95 9.19
CA GLY A 165 -12.85 -10.12 9.16
C GLY A 165 -13.33 -9.75 7.76
N ASP A 166 -12.61 -10.13 6.71
CA ASP A 166 -13.17 -10.09 5.36
C ASP A 166 -14.15 -11.25 5.15
N GLY A 167 -15.21 -10.97 4.39
CA GLY A 167 -16.25 -11.94 4.11
C GLY A 167 -17.52 -11.27 3.64
N TYR A 168 -18.68 -11.80 4.06
CA TYR A 168 -19.97 -11.34 3.58
C TYR A 168 -21.05 -11.38 4.64
N VAL A 169 -22.07 -10.56 4.44
CA VAL A 169 -23.35 -10.64 5.13
C VAL A 169 -24.42 -10.87 4.08
N ASN A 170 -25.32 -11.82 4.32
CA ASN A 170 -26.42 -12.09 3.41
C ASN A 170 -27.78 -11.94 4.09
N TYR A 171 -28.78 -11.72 3.26
CA TYR A 171 -30.17 -11.92 3.63
C TYR A 171 -30.78 -12.90 2.63
N SER A 172 -31.60 -13.82 3.13
CA SER A 172 -32.39 -14.68 2.28
C SER A 172 -33.77 -14.95 2.84
N ASP A 173 -34.79 -14.98 1.98
CA ASP A 173 -36.18 -15.16 2.38
C ASP A 173 -37.04 -15.77 1.25
N TRP A 174 -38.16 -16.36 1.63
CA TRP A 174 -39.15 -17.02 0.77
C TRP A 174 -40.37 -16.13 0.46
N SER A 175 -40.31 -14.83 0.76
CA SER A 175 -41.44 -13.90 0.59
C SER A 175 -41.87 -13.68 -0.86
N GLY A 176 -41.03 -14.04 -1.85
CA GLY A 176 -41.29 -13.77 -3.26
C GLY A 176 -41.04 -12.31 -3.67
N ASP A 177 -40.53 -11.45 -2.78
CA ASP A 177 -40.23 -10.04 -3.07
C ASP A 177 -38.72 -9.75 -2.90
N TRP A 178 -38.03 -9.67 -4.03
CA TRP A 178 -36.61 -9.32 -4.09
C TRP A 178 -36.32 -7.94 -3.47
N SER A 179 -37.22 -6.98 -3.67
CA SER A 179 -37.05 -5.62 -3.15
C SER A 179 -37.14 -5.59 -1.63
N ALA A 180 -37.97 -6.46 -1.04
CA ALA A 180 -38.06 -6.64 0.40
C ALA A 180 -36.76 -7.23 0.97
N VAL A 181 -36.13 -8.19 0.28
CA VAL A 181 -34.82 -8.77 0.67
C VAL A 181 -33.70 -7.71 0.59
N ARG A 182 -33.67 -6.94 -0.49
CA ARG A 182 -32.67 -5.88 -0.68
C ARG A 182 -32.72 -4.78 0.38
N SER A 183 -33.91 -4.42 0.82
CA SER A 183 -34.17 -3.29 1.73
C SER A 183 -34.09 -3.65 3.22
N GLN A 184 -33.74 -4.89 3.56
CA GLN A 184 -33.52 -5.27 4.95
C GLN A 184 -32.36 -4.51 5.57
N THR A 185 -32.46 -4.29 6.88
CA THR A 185 -31.41 -3.68 7.71
C THR A 185 -30.62 -4.71 8.49
N THR A 186 -31.02 -5.98 8.46
CA THR A 186 -30.35 -7.07 9.19
C THR A 186 -30.42 -8.32 8.36
N GLY A 187 -29.26 -8.93 8.13
CA GLY A 187 -29.06 -10.17 7.40
C GLY A 187 -29.61 -11.40 8.13
N THR A 188 -29.64 -12.53 7.42
CA THR A 188 -29.93 -13.84 7.97
C THR A 188 -28.66 -14.59 8.38
N ALA A 189 -27.52 -14.30 7.75
CA ALA A 189 -26.23 -14.87 8.11
C ALA A 189 -25.08 -13.88 7.88
N ALA A 190 -23.99 -14.05 8.63
CA ALA A 190 -22.74 -13.34 8.46
C ALA A 190 -21.59 -14.36 8.51
N SER A 191 -20.61 -14.21 7.61
CA SER A 191 -19.44 -15.08 7.53
C SER A 191 -18.19 -14.23 7.35
N TYR A 192 -17.23 -14.41 8.26
CA TYR A 192 -15.96 -13.68 8.32
C TYR A 192 -14.80 -14.59 8.76
N THR A 193 -15.02 -15.91 8.72
CA THR A 193 -14.04 -16.93 9.13
C THR A 193 -13.87 -18.03 8.08
N GLN A 194 -14.54 -17.89 6.93
CA GLN A 194 -14.52 -18.86 5.86
C GLN A 194 -13.56 -18.42 4.75
N HIS A 195 -12.77 -19.37 4.25
CA HIS A 195 -11.73 -19.12 3.25
C HIS A 195 -12.26 -18.91 1.81
N ILE A 196 -13.53 -19.22 1.56
CA ILE A 196 -14.27 -18.92 0.32
C ILE A 196 -15.49 -18.12 0.75
N ALA A 197 -15.69 -16.96 0.12
CA ALA A 197 -16.82 -16.10 0.43
C ALA A 197 -17.54 -15.65 -0.84
N PRO A 198 -18.89 -15.73 -0.87
CA PRO A 198 -19.71 -14.98 -1.80
C PRO A 198 -19.71 -13.49 -1.47
N PHE A 199 -18.60 -12.82 -1.80
CA PHE A 199 -18.48 -11.38 -1.57
C PHE A 199 -19.46 -10.56 -2.41
N SER A 200 -20.10 -11.11 -3.44
CA SER A 200 -21.15 -10.40 -4.18
C SER A 200 -22.01 -11.38 -4.96
N GLU A 201 -23.19 -11.73 -4.44
CA GLU A 201 -24.14 -12.62 -5.10
C GLU A 201 -25.56 -12.06 -5.00
N VAL A 202 -26.32 -12.17 -6.09
CA VAL A 202 -27.77 -11.98 -6.10
C VAL A 202 -28.41 -13.25 -6.66
N ILE A 203 -29.41 -13.73 -5.92
CA ILE A 203 -30.32 -14.79 -6.37
C ILE A 203 -31.74 -14.23 -6.39
N PRO A 204 -32.35 -14.13 -7.58
CA PRO A 204 -33.72 -13.68 -7.78
C PRO A 204 -34.79 -14.76 -7.51
N ALA A 205 -34.46 -16.06 -7.58
CA ALA A 205 -35.36 -17.14 -7.17
C ALA A 205 -34.62 -18.49 -7.12
N ILE A 206 -34.62 -19.21 -6.00
CA ILE A 206 -34.41 -20.67 -5.99
C ILE A 206 -35.78 -21.35 -5.94
N CYS A 207 -36.00 -22.29 -6.87
CA CYS A 207 -37.19 -23.11 -6.88
C CYS A 207 -37.06 -24.30 -5.91
N SER A 208 -38.07 -24.51 -5.07
CA SER A 208 -38.22 -25.75 -4.31
C SER A 208 -39.50 -26.48 -4.70
N ILE A 209 -39.52 -27.79 -4.45
CA ILE A 209 -40.73 -28.59 -4.65
C ILE A 209 -41.54 -28.52 -3.36
N GLU A 210 -42.69 -27.86 -3.41
CA GLU A 210 -43.72 -27.92 -2.39
C GLU A 210 -44.86 -28.83 -2.89
N GLY A 211 -44.85 -30.09 -2.45
CA GLY A 211 -45.79 -31.11 -2.92
C GLY A 211 -45.44 -31.59 -4.33
N GLU A 212 -46.33 -31.34 -5.31
CA GLU A 212 -46.11 -31.65 -6.73
C GLU A 212 -45.82 -30.38 -7.58
N THR A 213 -45.67 -29.22 -6.92
CA THR A 213 -45.50 -27.91 -7.55
C THR A 213 -44.12 -27.33 -7.29
N TRP A 214 -43.54 -26.72 -8.33
CA TRP A 214 -42.35 -25.89 -8.20
C TRP A 214 -42.75 -24.50 -7.72
N VAL A 215 -42.13 -24.02 -6.65
CA VAL A 215 -42.33 -22.67 -6.12
C VAL A 215 -40.97 -21.96 -6.14
N CYS A 216 -40.89 -20.87 -6.91
CA CYS A 216 -39.68 -20.10 -7.16
C CYS A 216 -39.81 -18.72 -6.48
N ASN A 217 -39.55 -18.68 -5.18
CA ASN A 217 -39.78 -17.49 -4.34
C ASN A 217 -38.65 -17.23 -3.33
N TYR A 218 -37.54 -17.97 -3.41
CA TYR A 218 -36.38 -17.77 -2.56
C TYR A 218 -35.43 -16.72 -3.14
N HIS A 219 -35.28 -15.61 -2.43
CA HIS A 219 -34.37 -14.53 -2.79
C HIS A 219 -33.16 -14.56 -1.87
N LEU A 220 -31.97 -14.26 -2.40
CA LEU A 220 -30.75 -14.09 -1.60
C LEU A 220 -29.93 -12.93 -2.15
N ILE A 221 -29.39 -12.11 -1.25
CA ILE A 221 -28.40 -11.09 -1.60
C ILE A 221 -27.24 -11.23 -0.61
N SER A 222 -26.02 -11.42 -1.12
CA SER A 222 -24.77 -11.42 -0.35
C SER A 222 -23.96 -10.18 -0.70
N ARG A 223 -23.51 -9.46 0.33
CA ARG A 223 -22.70 -8.24 0.21
C ARG A 223 -21.35 -8.42 0.88
N GLY A 224 -20.29 -8.03 0.19
CA GLY A 224 -18.90 -8.27 0.61
C GLY A 224 -18.35 -7.13 1.44
N PHE A 225 -17.51 -7.49 2.42
CA PHE A 225 -16.83 -6.58 3.33
C PHE A 225 -15.35 -6.97 3.37
N ILE A 226 -14.47 -6.02 3.06
CA ILE A 226 -13.04 -6.28 2.82
C ILE A 226 -12.21 -5.14 3.44
N PRO A 227 -11.90 -5.22 4.75
CA PRO A 227 -11.11 -4.20 5.42
C PRO A 227 -9.60 -4.39 5.20
N PHE A 228 -8.86 -3.29 5.15
CA PHE A 228 -7.39 -3.26 5.08
C PHE A 228 -6.81 -2.36 6.16
N ASN A 229 -5.78 -2.83 6.85
CA ASN A 229 -4.99 -1.97 7.73
C ASN A 229 -3.99 -1.15 6.91
N THR A 230 -4.33 0.10 6.65
CA THR A 230 -3.53 1.06 5.87
C THR A 230 -2.88 2.12 6.75
N SER A 231 -2.85 1.91 8.07
CA SER A 231 -2.31 2.85 9.06
C SER A 231 -0.82 3.18 8.87
N VAL A 232 -0.08 2.37 8.10
CA VAL A 232 1.32 2.65 7.76
C VAL A 232 1.48 3.75 6.71
N ILE A 233 0.41 4.11 5.98
CA ILE A 233 0.45 5.26 5.06
C ILE A 233 0.50 6.54 5.90
N PRO A 234 1.52 7.40 5.76
CA PRO A 234 1.66 8.57 6.61
C PRO A 234 0.45 9.53 6.51
N ALA A 235 0.16 10.24 7.59
CA ALA A 235 -0.87 11.28 7.57
C ALA A 235 -0.51 12.37 6.56
N GLY A 236 -1.52 12.99 5.93
CA GLY A 236 -1.32 14.15 5.05
C GLY A 236 -0.76 13.85 3.65
N VAL A 237 -0.41 12.60 3.32
CA VAL A 237 0.03 12.24 1.96
C VAL A 237 -1.14 12.18 0.98
N ALA A 238 -0.84 12.50 -0.28
CA ALA A 238 -1.80 12.38 -1.37
C ALA A 238 -1.68 11.00 -2.03
N ILE A 239 -2.79 10.28 -2.11
CA ILE A 239 -2.86 8.98 -2.80
C ILE A 239 -3.10 9.26 -4.29
N THR A 240 -2.18 8.80 -5.13
CA THR A 240 -2.17 9.07 -6.57
C THR A 240 -2.89 7.99 -7.36
N SER A 241 -2.75 6.72 -6.95
CA SER A 241 -3.47 5.60 -7.52
C SER A 241 -3.71 4.52 -6.46
N ALA A 242 -4.75 3.72 -6.65
CA ALA A 242 -4.95 2.52 -5.87
C ALA A 242 -5.73 1.47 -6.67
N THR A 243 -5.44 0.19 -6.42
CA THR A 243 -6.21 -0.93 -6.98
C THR A 243 -6.59 -1.90 -5.87
N LEU A 244 -7.87 -2.30 -5.85
CA LEU A 244 -8.35 -3.42 -5.03
C LEU A 244 -8.27 -4.69 -5.86
N ASN A 245 -7.60 -5.73 -5.35
CA ASN A 245 -7.31 -6.95 -6.10
C ASN A 245 -7.85 -8.15 -5.33
N LEU A 246 -8.74 -8.90 -5.96
CA LEU A 246 -9.44 -10.04 -5.37
C LEU A 246 -9.23 -11.28 -6.23
N TYR A 247 -8.91 -12.42 -5.62
CA TYR A 247 -8.69 -13.64 -6.37
C TYR A 247 -9.99 -14.43 -6.55
N THR A 248 -10.39 -14.66 -7.79
CA THR A 248 -11.63 -15.37 -8.14
C THR A 248 -11.51 -16.86 -7.89
N TRP A 249 -12.59 -17.49 -7.41
CA TRP A 249 -12.57 -18.92 -7.10
C TRP A 249 -12.50 -19.80 -8.37
N VAL A 250 -11.53 -20.72 -8.40
CA VAL A 250 -11.24 -21.66 -9.50
C VAL A 250 -12.37 -22.66 -9.85
N SER A 251 -13.23 -23.04 -8.91
CA SER A 251 -14.19 -24.14 -9.11
C SER A 251 -15.61 -23.65 -9.39
N GLY A 252 -15.76 -22.76 -10.38
CA GLY A 252 -17.06 -22.23 -10.77
C GLY A 252 -17.54 -21.06 -9.90
N GLY A 253 -16.62 -20.17 -9.49
CA GLY A 253 -16.97 -19.00 -8.68
C GLY A 253 -17.50 -17.79 -9.46
N VAL A 254 -17.94 -17.96 -10.71
CA VAL A 254 -18.44 -16.86 -11.56
C VAL A 254 -19.75 -17.34 -12.18
N TYR A 255 -20.84 -16.63 -11.91
CA TYR A 255 -22.17 -16.95 -12.38
C TYR A 255 -22.77 -15.70 -13.03
N ASP A 256 -23.13 -15.81 -14.30
CA ASP A 256 -23.73 -14.74 -15.10
C ASP A 256 -25.01 -15.28 -15.74
N ALA A 257 -26.02 -15.50 -14.91
CA ALA A 257 -27.28 -16.05 -15.42
C ALA A 257 -28.19 -14.98 -16.02
N ASP A 258 -28.06 -13.73 -15.56
CA ASP A 258 -28.85 -12.59 -16.03
C ASP A 258 -27.97 -11.53 -16.71
N ASN A 259 -27.58 -11.81 -17.95
CA ASN A 259 -26.72 -10.92 -18.73
C ASN A 259 -27.55 -9.82 -19.40
N ASP A 260 -27.97 -8.84 -18.60
CA ASP A 260 -28.88 -7.78 -19.01
C ASP A 260 -28.27 -6.36 -18.95
N GLY A 261 -26.99 -6.28 -18.58
CA GLY A 261 -26.23 -5.03 -18.42
C GLY A 261 -26.19 -4.52 -16.97
N TYR A 262 -26.91 -5.16 -16.03
CA TYR A 262 -26.73 -4.97 -14.60
C TYR A 262 -25.83 -6.06 -13.97
N ASP A 263 -25.42 -7.06 -14.73
CA ASP A 263 -24.46 -8.12 -14.39
C ASP A 263 -23.02 -7.61 -14.29
N TYR A 264 -22.77 -6.73 -13.32
CA TYR A 264 -21.42 -6.25 -13.04
C TYR A 264 -21.13 -6.21 -11.55
N LEU A 265 -19.84 -6.20 -11.22
CA LEU A 265 -19.34 -5.90 -9.89
C LEU A 265 -18.82 -4.48 -9.81
N THR A 266 -19.07 -3.85 -8.67
CA THR A 266 -18.51 -2.55 -8.31
C THR A 266 -17.93 -2.57 -6.90
N VAL A 267 -17.16 -1.53 -6.57
CA VAL A 267 -16.58 -1.32 -5.24
C VAL A 267 -17.31 -0.18 -4.55
N VAL A 268 -17.70 -0.37 -3.30
CA VAL A 268 -18.34 0.64 -2.46
C VAL A 268 -17.60 0.77 -1.12
N GLN A 269 -17.91 1.82 -0.35
CA GLN A 269 -17.42 1.94 1.02
C GLN A 269 -18.34 1.17 1.98
N THR A 270 -17.79 0.63 3.07
CA THR A 270 -18.58 -0.04 4.13
C THR A 270 -18.47 0.69 5.46
N SER A 271 -19.41 0.40 6.37
CA SER A 271 -19.50 1.05 7.69
C SER A 271 -19.83 0.10 8.85
N GLN A 272 -19.48 -1.19 8.72
CA GLN A 272 -19.72 -2.20 9.75
C GLN A 272 -19.04 -1.83 11.07
N ALA A 273 -19.59 -2.25 12.22
CA ALA A 273 -19.04 -1.79 13.51
C ALA A 273 -17.60 -2.29 13.80
N SER A 274 -17.21 -3.42 13.20
CA SER A 274 -15.91 -4.06 13.41
C SER A 274 -15.27 -4.49 12.09
N HIS A 275 -13.95 -4.27 11.98
CA HIS A 275 -13.17 -4.75 10.83
C HIS A 275 -12.67 -6.19 11.01
N THR A 276 -12.86 -6.79 12.19
CA THR A 276 -12.38 -8.17 12.49
C THR A 276 -13.49 -9.18 12.63
N GLN A 277 -14.75 -8.74 12.62
CA GLN A 277 -15.92 -9.57 12.81
C GLN A 277 -17.11 -8.96 12.05
N LEU A 278 -17.88 -9.81 11.38
CA LEU A 278 -19.17 -9.43 10.79
C LEU A 278 -20.31 -10.01 11.61
N VAL A 279 -21.37 -9.24 11.78
CA VAL A 279 -22.64 -9.70 12.35
C VAL A 279 -23.77 -9.45 11.36
N THR A 280 -24.92 -10.10 11.57
CA THR A 280 -26.07 -9.92 10.67
C THR A 280 -26.57 -8.48 10.62
N ALA A 281 -26.40 -7.71 11.69
CA ALA A 281 -26.75 -6.28 11.73
C ALA A 281 -25.89 -5.40 10.81
N ASP A 282 -24.87 -5.95 10.14
CA ASP A 282 -24.05 -5.21 9.18
C ASP A 282 -24.58 -5.26 7.74
N TYR A 283 -25.71 -5.93 7.48
CA TYR A 283 -26.22 -6.16 6.12
C TYR A 283 -26.48 -4.87 5.32
N ASP A 284 -26.97 -3.81 5.96
CA ASP A 284 -27.18 -2.50 5.34
C ASP A 284 -26.00 -1.53 5.52
N ASN A 285 -24.92 -1.95 6.20
CA ASN A 285 -23.68 -1.18 6.36
C ASN A 285 -22.80 -1.21 5.10
N ILE A 286 -23.43 -1.21 3.93
CA ILE A 286 -22.84 -1.25 2.59
C ILE A 286 -23.21 0.04 1.84
N GLY A 287 -22.23 0.67 1.19
CA GLY A 287 -22.45 1.93 0.49
C GLY A 287 -23.24 1.79 -0.81
N THR A 288 -23.68 2.93 -1.33
CA THR A 288 -24.31 3.06 -2.66
C THR A 288 -23.48 3.92 -3.62
N ILE A 289 -22.43 4.58 -3.12
CA ILE A 289 -21.53 5.39 -3.93
C ILE A 289 -20.40 4.50 -4.42
N GLU A 290 -20.16 4.51 -5.73
CA GLU A 290 -19.12 3.70 -6.36
C GLU A 290 -17.72 4.31 -6.24
N GLY A 291 -16.75 3.45 -5.97
CA GLY A 291 -15.33 3.75 -5.84
C GLY A 291 -14.53 3.48 -7.11
N VAL A 292 -15.22 3.10 -8.19
CA VAL A 292 -14.68 2.88 -9.54
C VAL A 292 -15.46 3.75 -10.52
N ASP A 293 -14.87 4.05 -11.67
CA ASP A 293 -15.61 4.72 -12.75
C ASP A 293 -16.60 3.72 -13.38
N SER A 294 -17.76 4.19 -13.84
CA SER A 294 -18.81 3.30 -14.37
C SER A 294 -18.34 2.48 -15.58
N GLY A 295 -17.41 3.00 -16.38
CA GLY A 295 -16.78 2.26 -17.48
C GLY A 295 -15.75 1.21 -17.03
N ASP A 296 -15.34 1.23 -15.76
CA ASP A 296 -14.37 0.30 -15.16
C ASP A 296 -15.03 -0.76 -14.26
N ARG A 297 -16.36 -0.72 -14.12
CA ARG A 297 -17.18 -1.80 -13.54
C ARG A 297 -16.80 -3.14 -14.17
N LYS A 298 -16.84 -4.21 -13.39
CA LYS A 298 -16.44 -5.54 -13.87
C LYS A 298 -17.67 -6.33 -14.29
N ASP A 299 -17.97 -6.27 -15.57
CA ASP A 299 -18.92 -7.15 -16.25
C ASP A 299 -18.58 -8.62 -15.93
N ILE A 300 -19.54 -9.35 -15.37
CA ILE A 300 -19.34 -10.70 -14.83
C ILE A 300 -18.97 -11.69 -15.94
N SER A 301 -19.54 -11.52 -17.13
CA SER A 301 -19.27 -12.34 -18.32
C SER A 301 -17.80 -12.36 -18.73
N SER A 302 -17.05 -11.32 -18.36
CA SER A 302 -15.63 -11.17 -18.67
C SER A 302 -14.67 -11.66 -17.58
N ILE A 303 -15.18 -12.08 -16.42
CA ILE A 303 -14.36 -12.43 -15.25
C ILE A 303 -13.82 -13.86 -15.39
N ALA A 304 -12.49 -13.98 -15.44
CA ALA A 304 -11.82 -15.28 -15.40
C ALA A 304 -11.79 -15.86 -13.97
N THR A 305 -12.03 -17.17 -13.84
CA THR A 305 -11.83 -17.93 -12.60
C THR A 305 -10.35 -18.24 -12.35
N GLY A 306 -9.90 -18.25 -11.10
CA GLY A 306 -8.52 -18.63 -10.76
C GLY A 306 -7.48 -17.56 -11.09
N ALA A 307 -7.90 -16.29 -11.09
CA ALA A 307 -7.04 -15.15 -11.35
C ALA A 307 -7.40 -13.98 -10.44
N TYR A 308 -6.50 -13.00 -10.32
CA TYR A 308 -6.83 -11.73 -9.69
C TYR A 308 -7.71 -10.90 -10.62
N LEU A 309 -8.82 -10.42 -10.06
CA LEU A 309 -9.64 -9.35 -10.61
C LEU A 309 -9.25 -8.04 -9.93
N SER A 310 -8.86 -7.05 -10.72
CA SER A 310 -8.37 -5.75 -10.23
C SER A 310 -9.38 -4.64 -10.51
N PHE A 311 -9.79 -3.93 -9.46
CA PHE A 311 -10.61 -2.73 -9.52
C PHE A 311 -9.72 -1.49 -9.36
N THR A 312 -9.65 -0.65 -10.39
CA THR A 312 -8.94 0.63 -10.31
C THR A 312 -9.81 1.63 -9.58
N LEU A 313 -9.33 2.15 -8.45
CA LEU A 313 -10.11 3.08 -7.64
C LEU A 313 -10.08 4.49 -8.23
N ASN A 314 -11.27 5.05 -8.44
CA ASN A 314 -11.46 6.44 -8.86
C ASN A 314 -11.13 7.42 -7.70
N ALA A 315 -11.33 8.71 -7.90
CA ALA A 315 -11.00 9.71 -6.88
C ALA A 315 -11.82 9.53 -5.58
N VAL A 316 -13.06 9.07 -5.67
CA VAL A 316 -13.92 8.78 -4.52
C VAL A 316 -13.40 7.56 -3.76
N GLY A 317 -13.15 6.46 -4.46
CA GLY A 317 -12.61 5.22 -3.89
C GLY A 317 -11.26 5.41 -3.20
N ARG A 318 -10.36 6.20 -3.81
CA ARG A 318 -9.07 6.56 -3.17
C ARG A 318 -9.26 7.42 -1.91
N GLY A 319 -10.35 8.18 -1.83
CA GLY A 319 -10.73 8.96 -0.65
C GLY A 319 -11.13 8.10 0.56
N TRP A 320 -11.49 6.83 0.34
CA TRP A 320 -11.83 5.89 1.41
C TRP A 320 -10.62 5.24 2.09
N ILE A 321 -9.42 5.46 1.56
CA ILE A 321 -8.19 4.89 2.12
C ILE A 321 -7.79 5.68 3.37
N ALA A 322 -7.97 5.06 4.54
CA ALA A 322 -7.66 5.67 5.83
C ALA A 322 -6.15 5.65 6.10
N LYS A 323 -5.54 6.82 6.23
CA LYS A 323 -4.10 6.98 6.55
C LYS A 323 -3.86 6.86 8.06
N SER A 324 -2.59 6.91 8.45
CA SER A 324 -2.15 6.92 9.85
C SER A 324 -2.94 7.96 10.67
N GLY A 325 -3.52 7.51 11.78
CA GLY A 325 -4.31 8.36 12.69
C GLY A 325 -5.67 8.84 12.15
N GLN A 326 -6.06 8.51 10.93
CA GLN A 326 -7.38 8.86 10.41
C GLN A 326 -8.44 7.90 10.95
N ALA A 327 -9.64 8.42 11.22
CA ALA A 327 -10.78 7.61 11.61
C ALA A 327 -11.13 6.61 10.50
N SER A 328 -11.61 5.44 10.91
CA SER A 328 -12.06 4.39 10.01
C SER A 328 -13.57 4.37 9.97
N ASN A 329 -14.15 4.05 8.80
CA ASN A 329 -15.60 3.98 8.67
C ASN A 329 -16.19 2.69 9.27
N CYS A 330 -15.38 1.64 9.36
CA CYS A 330 -15.79 0.31 9.80
C CYS A 330 -15.08 -0.18 11.08
N SER A 331 -14.51 0.72 11.86
CA SER A 331 -13.82 0.35 13.09
C SER A 331 -13.54 1.52 14.03
N ASN A 332 -13.45 1.22 15.32
CA ASN A 332 -12.86 2.12 16.32
C ASN A 332 -11.33 2.22 16.22
N THR A 333 -10.67 1.33 15.47
CA THR A 333 -9.23 1.41 15.20
C THR A 333 -8.97 2.38 14.05
N SER A 334 -8.12 3.38 14.25
CA SER A 334 -7.71 4.31 13.19
C SER A 334 -6.86 3.65 12.10
N GLY A 335 -6.96 4.16 10.87
CA GLY A 335 -6.16 3.70 9.73
C GLY A 335 -6.63 2.37 9.13
N ILE A 336 -7.92 2.04 9.27
CA ILE A 336 -8.56 0.92 8.59
C ILE A 336 -9.36 1.45 7.40
N SER A 337 -8.97 1.02 6.21
CA SER A 337 -9.73 1.27 4.97
C SER A 337 -10.81 0.22 4.81
N CYS A 338 -12.01 0.65 4.44
CA CYS A 338 -13.22 -0.17 4.48
C CYS A 338 -13.87 -0.22 3.10
N PHE A 339 -13.69 -1.33 2.40
CA PHE A 339 -14.27 -1.56 1.08
C PHE A 339 -15.31 -2.67 1.14
N GLY A 340 -16.26 -2.62 0.23
CA GLY A 340 -17.20 -3.69 -0.02
C GLY A 340 -17.44 -3.88 -1.50
N LEU A 341 -18.11 -4.99 -1.82
CA LEU A 341 -18.53 -5.31 -3.18
C LEU A 341 -20.05 -5.33 -3.25
N ARG A 342 -20.55 -4.84 -4.38
CA ARG A 342 -21.95 -5.00 -4.77
C ARG A 342 -22.03 -5.42 -6.22
N GLU A 343 -23.04 -6.23 -6.48
CA GLU A 343 -23.47 -6.60 -7.81
C GLU A 343 -24.45 -5.51 -8.32
N GLY A 344 -24.50 -5.31 -9.64
CA GLY A 344 -25.20 -4.18 -10.25
C GLY A 344 -26.70 -4.16 -10.03
N HIS A 345 -27.40 -5.30 -10.07
CA HIS A 345 -28.80 -5.39 -9.69
C HIS A 345 -29.01 -4.90 -8.26
N ASP A 346 -28.20 -5.40 -7.30
CA ASP A 346 -28.25 -4.93 -5.91
C ASP A 346 -27.95 -3.42 -5.80
N LEU A 347 -26.94 -2.90 -6.51
CA LEU A 347 -26.59 -1.49 -6.49
C LEU A 347 -27.75 -0.62 -7.01
N GLU A 348 -28.23 -0.90 -8.22
CA GLU A 348 -29.22 -0.10 -8.96
C GLU A 348 -30.64 -0.31 -8.43
N GLY A 349 -30.88 -1.38 -7.66
CA GLY A 349 -32.19 -1.69 -7.11
C GLY A 349 -33.16 -2.24 -8.14
N VAL A 350 -32.63 -2.97 -9.12
CA VAL A 350 -33.38 -3.66 -10.17
C VAL A 350 -33.33 -5.15 -9.85
N ALA A 351 -34.48 -5.82 -9.82
CA ALA A 351 -34.51 -7.27 -9.60
C ALA A 351 -34.04 -7.99 -10.89
N PRO A 352 -33.22 -9.04 -10.78
CA PRO A 352 -32.93 -9.89 -11.94
C PRO A 352 -34.21 -10.58 -12.47
N ASP A 353 -34.30 -10.81 -13.77
CA ASP A 353 -35.42 -11.41 -14.53
C ASP A 353 -35.23 -12.91 -14.84
N VAL A 354 -34.19 -13.53 -14.30
CA VAL A 354 -33.94 -14.99 -14.42
C VAL A 354 -34.14 -15.70 -13.08
N GLU A 355 -34.21 -17.04 -13.06
CA GLU A 355 -34.35 -17.85 -11.83
C GLU A 355 -33.01 -18.52 -11.44
N GLN A 356 -31.89 -17.80 -11.59
CA GLN A 356 -30.53 -18.33 -11.41
C GLN A 356 -29.56 -17.29 -10.83
N TYR A 357 -28.39 -17.77 -10.42
CA TYR A 357 -27.36 -16.99 -9.71
C TYR A 357 -26.67 -15.99 -10.65
N THR A 358 -26.56 -14.74 -10.20
CA THR A 358 -25.65 -13.75 -10.80
C THR A 358 -24.71 -13.24 -9.71
N GLY A 359 -23.40 -13.43 -9.88
CA GLY A 359 -22.41 -13.07 -8.87
C GLY A 359 -21.06 -13.73 -9.02
N VAL A 360 -20.15 -13.35 -8.11
CA VAL A 360 -18.77 -13.86 -8.08
C VAL A 360 -18.30 -14.15 -6.67
N ASN A 361 -17.62 -15.29 -6.55
CA ASN A 361 -17.02 -15.79 -5.32
C ASN A 361 -15.51 -15.57 -5.36
N PHE A 362 -14.99 -15.04 -4.25
CA PHE A 362 -13.57 -14.77 -4.09
C PHE A 362 -13.02 -15.53 -2.88
N TYR A 363 -11.70 -15.67 -2.86
CA TYR A 363 -11.00 -16.12 -1.65
C TYR A 363 -10.91 -14.99 -0.63
N ALA A 364 -11.12 -15.34 0.64
CA ALA A 364 -10.95 -14.45 1.79
C ALA A 364 -9.57 -14.66 2.44
N SER A 365 -9.17 -13.76 3.34
CA SER A 365 -7.88 -13.79 4.03
C SER A 365 -7.68 -15.04 4.90
N GLU A 366 -8.76 -15.72 5.29
CA GLU A 366 -8.69 -16.95 6.06
C GLU A 366 -8.16 -18.15 5.26
N GLN A 367 -7.93 -17.98 3.95
CA GLN A 367 -7.22 -18.96 3.12
C GLN A 367 -5.71 -18.93 3.39
N SER A 368 -5.32 -19.41 4.57
CA SER A 368 -3.94 -19.37 5.05
C SER A 368 -2.94 -19.99 4.06
N GLY A 369 -1.80 -19.32 3.87
CA GLY A 369 -0.64 -19.87 3.15
C GLY A 369 -0.82 -19.94 1.63
N THR A 370 -1.66 -19.08 1.04
CA THR A 370 -1.87 -19.05 -0.41
C THR A 370 -1.52 -17.70 -1.03
N SER A 371 -1.32 -17.69 -2.34
CA SER A 371 -1.12 -16.48 -3.14
C SER A 371 -2.44 -15.83 -3.58
N LYS A 372 -3.52 -16.04 -2.82
CA LYS A 372 -4.91 -15.72 -3.24
C LYS A 372 -5.60 -14.69 -2.34
N ASP A 373 -4.93 -14.24 -1.28
CA ASP A 373 -5.49 -13.30 -0.33
C ASP A 373 -5.81 -11.97 -1.01
N PRO A 374 -6.95 -11.33 -0.69
CA PRO A 374 -7.25 -9.99 -1.17
C PRO A 374 -6.13 -9.01 -0.81
N TYR A 375 -5.78 -8.13 -1.76
CA TYR A 375 -4.82 -7.06 -1.50
C TYR A 375 -5.21 -5.73 -2.13
N LEU A 376 -4.91 -4.66 -1.41
CA LEU A 376 -4.96 -3.28 -1.88
C LEU A 376 -3.54 -2.85 -2.26
N SER A 377 -3.35 -2.39 -3.49
CA SER A 377 -2.13 -1.73 -3.92
C SER A 377 -2.37 -0.22 -3.92
N VAL A 378 -1.52 0.53 -3.23
CA VAL A 378 -1.66 1.99 -3.11
C VAL A 378 -0.35 2.68 -3.50
N THR A 379 -0.45 3.69 -4.35
CA THR A 379 0.65 4.60 -4.66
C THR A 379 0.34 5.97 -4.05
N TYR A 380 1.31 6.56 -3.35
CA TYR A 380 1.14 7.87 -2.74
C TYR A 380 2.43 8.71 -2.80
N ASN A 381 2.23 10.02 -2.78
CA ASN A 381 3.32 10.99 -2.73
C ASN A 381 3.52 11.44 -1.29
N VAL A 382 4.70 11.18 -0.75
CA VAL A 382 5.13 11.78 0.51
C VAL A 382 5.58 13.22 0.25
N PRO A 383 4.93 14.24 0.83
CA PRO A 383 5.44 15.60 0.78
C PRO A 383 6.79 15.65 1.50
N PHE A 384 7.80 16.19 0.85
CA PHE A 384 9.03 16.56 1.54
C PHE A 384 8.71 17.65 2.58
N ALA A 385 8.84 17.32 3.87
CA ALA A 385 8.63 18.28 4.95
C ALA A 385 9.99 18.77 5.48
N PHE A 386 10.42 19.94 5.01
CA PHE A 386 11.64 20.64 5.45
C PHE A 386 11.69 20.86 6.98
N TRP A 387 10.53 20.91 7.64
CA TRP A 387 10.40 21.16 9.09
C TRP A 387 10.70 19.95 9.98
N GLN A 388 10.90 18.74 9.43
CA GLN A 388 11.31 17.56 10.23
C GLN A 388 12.77 17.65 10.73
N PHE A 389 13.52 18.70 10.37
CA PHE A 389 14.90 18.94 10.78
C PHE A 389 15.07 20.13 11.76
N GLN A 390 14.00 20.70 12.34
CA GLN A 390 14.13 21.86 13.24
C GLN A 390 14.32 21.54 14.73
N ASP A 391 14.32 20.27 15.12
CA ASP A 391 14.59 19.86 16.51
C ASP A 391 16.01 19.29 16.70
N PHE A 392 17.03 19.94 16.13
CA PHE A 392 18.45 19.67 16.47
C PHE A 392 19.26 20.94 16.68
#